data_AF-A0A5K1GB77-F1
#
_entry.id   AF-A0A5K1GB77-F1
#
_cell.length_a   1.000
_cell.length_b   1.000
_cell.length_c   1.000
_cell.angle_alpha   90.00
_cell.angle_beta   90.00
_cell.angle_gamma   90.00
#
_symmetry.space_group_name_H-M   'P 1'
#
loop_
_entity.id
_entity.type
_entity.pdbx_description
1 polymer ?
#
loop_
_entity_poly.entity_id
_entity_poly.type
_entity_poly.pdbx_seq_one_letter_code
_entity_poly.pdbx_strand_id
1 'polypeptide(L)' 'ILAYRVLPGTKQQRKVVHSTLHLIAFVLGIVGMYAAFKYHNESGIANLYSLHSWLGLGTIILFSIQ' A
#
# COMPACT_ATOMS: atom_id res chain seq x y z
N ILE A 1 -8.03 -0.23 8.84
CA ILE A 1 -7.79 -0.73 10.23
C ILE A 1 -8.85 -0.27 11.24
N LEU A 2 -8.93 1.00 11.67
CA LEU A 2 -9.86 1.46 12.73
C LEU A 2 -11.35 1.54 12.34
N ALA A 3 -11.68 1.28 11.07
CA ALA A 3 -13.05 1.35 10.54
C ALA A 3 -14.09 0.55 11.35
N TYR A 4 -13.70 -0.58 11.95
CA TYR A 4 -14.61 -1.38 12.78
C TYR A 4 -15.00 -0.73 14.12
N ARG A 5 -14.13 0.13 14.66
CA ARG A 5 -14.32 0.78 15.98
C ARG A 5 -14.91 2.18 15.87
N VAL A 6 -14.53 2.92 14.83
CA VAL A 6 -14.87 4.35 14.71
C VAL A 6 -16.17 4.57 13.94
N LEU A 7 -16.51 3.70 12.98
CA LEU A 7 -17.69 3.91 12.15
C LEU A 7 -18.94 3.28 12.78
N PRO A 8 -20.04 4.05 12.92
CA PRO A 8 -21.35 3.48 13.22
C PRO A 8 -21.88 2.68 12.00
N GLY A 9 -22.85 1.80 12.23
CA GLY A 9 -23.43 0.94 11.19
C GLY A 9 -23.24 -0.56 11.45
N THR A 10 -23.77 -1.40 10.55
CA THR A 10 -23.76 -2.86 10.70
C THR A 10 -22.36 -3.45 10.47
N LYS A 11 -22.13 -4.66 10.98
CA LYS A 11 -20.85 -5.38 10.80
C LYS A 11 -20.47 -5.52 9.32
N GLN A 12 -21.46 -5.76 8.44
CA GLN A 12 -21.25 -5.86 7.01
C GLN A 12 -20.80 -4.53 6.39
N GLN A 13 -21.45 -3.41 6.73
CA GLN A 13 -21.06 -2.08 6.25
C GLN A 13 -19.63 -1.72 6.67
N ARG A 14 -19.29 -1.93 7.95
CA ARG A 14 -17.93 -1.68 8.45
C ARG A 14 -16.88 -2.54 7.75
N LYS A 15 -17.22 -3.79 7.42
CA LYS A 15 -16.34 -4.69 6.66
C LYS A 15 -16.09 -4.19 5.25
N VAL A 16 -17.13 -3.78 4.53
CA VAL A 16 -17.00 -3.21 3.18
C VAL A 16 -16.12 -1.96 3.21
N VAL A 17 -16.42 -1.00 4.10
CA VAL A 17 -15.62 0.24 4.19
C VAL A 17 -14.16 -0.06 4.54
N HIS A 18 -13.92 -0.97 5.49
CA HIS A 18 -12.56 -1.40 5.82
C HIS A 18 -11.83 -1.95 4.59
N SER A 19 -12.42 -2.92 3.89
CA SER A 19 -11.80 -3.55 2.72
C SER A 19 -11.58 -2.56 1.57
N THR A 20 -12.54 -1.65 1.30
CA THR A 20 -12.38 -0.61 0.27
C THR A 20 -11.24 0.35 0.60
N LEU A 21 -11.11 0.78 1.86
CA LEU A 21 -10.01 1.65 2.28
C LEU A 21 -8.65 0.95 2.15
N HIS A 22 -8.56 -0.34 2.48
CA HIS A 22 -7.35 -1.13 2.25
C HIS A 22 -7.03 -1.26 0.76
N LEU A 23 -8.02 -1.50 -0.09
CA LEU A 23 -7.84 -1.55 -1.54
C LEU A 23 -7.36 -0.22 -2.14
N ILE A 24 -7.92 0.91 -1.70
CA ILE A 24 -7.45 2.25 -2.11
C ILE A 24 -6.00 2.46 -1.67
N ALA A 25 -5.68 2.14 -0.42
CA ALA A 25 -4.31 2.27 0.09
C ALA A 25 -3.32 1.40 -0.71
N PHE A 26 -3.73 0.19 -1.10
CA PHE A 26 -2.92 -0.69 -1.94
C PHE A 26 -2.60 -0.08 -3.31
N VAL A 27 -3.64 0.41 -4.01
CA VAL A 27 -3.48 1.03 -5.33
C VAL A 27 -2.56 2.25 -5.25
N LEU A 28 -2.76 3.11 -4.25
CA LEU A 28 -1.88 4.27 -4.03
C LEU A 28 -0.44 3.84 -3.73
N GLY A 29 -0.25 2.75 -2.98
CA GLY A 29 1.06 2.15 -2.72
C GLY A 29 1.78 1.67 -3.98
N ILE A 30 1.06 0.99 -4.88
CA ILE A 30 1.61 0.55 -6.18
C ILE A 30 1.99 1.75 -7.03
N VAL A 31 1.14 2.78 -7.11
CA VAL A 31 1.43 3.99 -7.89
C VAL A 31 2.66 4.72 -7.33
N GLY A 32 2.77 4.85 -6.01
CA GLY A 32 3.95 5.43 -5.35
C GLY A 32 5.22 4.65 -5.64
N MET A 33 5.15 3.31 -5.61
CA MET A 33 6.27 2.46 -5.97
C MET A 33 6.67 2.68 -7.44
N TYR A 34 5.71 2.63 -8.37
CA TYR A 34 5.97 2.89 -9.79
C TYR A 34 6.65 4.25 -10.00
N ALA A 35 6.18 5.30 -9.33
CA ALA A 35 6.77 6.64 -9.42
C ALA A 35 8.23 6.66 -8.92
N ALA A 36 8.54 5.98 -7.82
CA ALA A 36 9.90 5.88 -7.29
C ALA A 36 10.85 5.13 -8.25
N PHE A 37 10.39 4.01 -8.82
CA PHE A 37 11.16 3.26 -9.83
C PHE A 37 11.37 4.08 -11.11
N LYS A 38 10.34 4.82 -11.55
CA LYS A 38 10.46 5.72 -12.70
C LYS A 38 11.53 6.78 -12.47
N TYR A 39 11.52 7.44 -11.31
CA TYR A 39 12.51 8.46 -10.96
C TYR A 39 13.94 7.91 -10.92
N HIS A 40 14.15 6.73 -10.33
CA HIS A 40 15.46 6.07 -10.33
C HIS A 40 15.93 5.74 -11.74
N ASN A 41 15.05 5.22 -12.60
CA ASN A 41 15.39 4.89 -13.99
C ASN A 41 15.77 6.14 -14.80
N GLU A 42 15.00 7.23 -14.67
CA GLU A 42 15.29 8.49 -15.36
C GLU A 42 16.56 9.17 -14.82
N SER A 43 16.87 8.99 -13.53
CA SER A 43 18.05 9.55 -12.88
C SER A 43 19.30 8.66 -12.96
N GLY A 44 19.21 7.47 -13.57
CA GLY A 44 20.30 6.50 -13.66
C GLY A 44 20.72 5.88 -12.32
N ILE A 45 19.85 5.91 -11.30
CA ILE A 45 20.09 5.35 -9.98
C ILE A 45 19.74 3.85 -10.00
N ALA A 46 20.60 3.00 -9.46
CA ALA A 46 20.30 1.58 -9.32
C ALA A 46 19.06 1.38 -8.42
N ASN A 47 18.09 0.57 -8.86
CA ASN A 47 16.93 0.23 -8.04
C ASN A 47 17.28 -0.77 -6.93
N LEU A 48 16.47 -0.84 -5.87
CA LEU A 48 16.54 -1.86 -4.81
C LEU A 48 17.89 -1.93 -4.05
N TYR A 49 18.70 -0.88 -4.07
CA TYR A 49 20.00 -0.85 -3.37
C TYR A 49 19.91 -0.53 -1.88
N SER A 50 18.84 0.14 -1.44
CA SER A 50 18.67 0.58 -0.05
C SER A 50 17.81 -0.39 0.76
N LEU A 51 18.10 -0.54 2.05
CA LEU A 51 17.26 -1.30 2.99
C LEU A 51 15.80 -0.82 2.98
N HIS A 52 15.59 0.48 2.79
CA HIS A 52 14.25 1.05 2.65
C HIS A 52 13.47 0.43 1.47
N SER A 53 14.13 0.23 0.32
CA SER A 53 13.48 -0.36 -0.85
C SER A 53 13.11 -1.83 -0.64
N TRP A 54 13.95 -2.59 0.08
CA TRP A 54 13.66 -3.98 0.45
C TRP A 54 12.48 -4.08 1.42
N LEU A 55 12.46 -3.25 2.47
CA LEU A 55 11.34 -3.20 3.42
C LEU A 55 10.05 -2.72 2.75
N GLY A 56 10.14 -1.73 1.86
CA GLY A 56 9.00 -1.23 1.08
C GLY A 56 8.39 -2.30 0.18
N LEU A 57 9.22 -3.06 -0.54
CA LEU A 57 8.77 -4.18 -1.37
C LEU A 57 8.13 -5.28 -0.50
N GLY A 58 8.79 -5.68 0.59
CA GLY A 58 8.25 -6.67 1.53
C GLY A 58 6.90 -6.25 2.12
N THR A 59 6.75 -4.98 2.47
CA THR A 59 5.49 -4.43 3.00
C THR A 59 4.36 -4.50 1.98
N ILE A 60 4.62 -4.16 0.72
CA ILE A 60 3.61 -4.22 -0.35
C ILE A 60 3.21 -5.67 -0.65
N ILE A 61 4.16 -6.60 -0.64
CA ILE A 61 3.87 -8.04 -0.80
C ILE A 61 3.00 -8.54 0.35
N LEU A 62 3.36 -8.24 1.60
CA LEU A 62 2.57 -8.63 2.78
C LEU A 62 1.18 -7.96 2.76
N PHE A 63 1.09 -6.70 2.34
CA PHE A 63 -0.19 -6.00 2.22
C PHE A 63 -1.08 -6.58 1.11
N SER A 64 -0.51 -7.17 0.06
CA SER A 64 -1.26 -7.85 -1.01
C SER A 64 -1.93 -9.14 -0.52
N ILE A 65 -1.30 -9.81 0.46
CA ILE A 65 -1.80 -11.05 1.07
C ILE A 65 -2.85 -10.75 2.16
N GLN A 66 -2.87 -9.51 2.68
CA GLN A 66 -3.67 -9.06 3.83
C GLN A 66 -5.09 -8.62 3.46
#